data_AF-A0A9D7T3E6-F1
#
_entry.id   AF-A0A9D7T3E6-F1
#
_cell.length_a   1.000
_cell.length_b   1.000
_cell.length_c   1.000
_cell.angle_alpha   90.00
_cell.angle_beta   90.00
_cell.angle_gamma   90.00
#
_symmetry.space_group_name_H-M   'P 1'
#
loop_
_entity.id
_entity.type
_entity.pdbx_description
1 polymer ?
#
loop_
_entity_poly.entity_id
_entity_poly.type
_entity_poly.pdbx_seq_one_letter_code
_entity_poly.pdbx_strand_id
1 'polypeptide(L)'
;MQLLHIKGRAVKRAVWEKSKEGFGGILMSCRDKISTNFAPSHSMNLPLIGQEVPLPKIKEICEHYRLVELWQKIERDPPQRPFKSDGCTGWVDAWKGISIYSAGFLHDLKYWAGYPGEDVSRLIADAELMIDVARLLNSTGMAETMFAGVRVGGNEKLNTPFSWGFGRR
;
A
#
# COMPACT_ATOMS: atom_id res chain seq x y z
N MET A 1 23.75 -58.45 13.21
CA MET A 1 22.92 -57.94 12.10
C MET A 1 22.88 -56.42 12.18
N GLN A 2 24.02 -55.77 11.92
CA GLN A 2 24.22 -54.31 12.00
C GLN A 2 24.92 -53.90 10.70
N LEU A 3 24.17 -53.80 9.60
CA LEU A 3 24.76 -53.41 8.31
C LEU A 3 23.79 -52.69 7.36
N LEU A 4 22.77 -51.99 7.90
CA LEU A 4 21.77 -51.28 7.09
C LEU A 4 21.51 -49.82 7.51
N HIS A 5 22.44 -49.15 8.21
CA HIS A 5 22.23 -47.77 8.66
C HIS A 5 23.27 -46.72 8.23
N ILE A 6 24.24 -47.07 7.39
CA ILE A 6 25.33 -46.14 7.02
C ILE A 6 25.18 -45.56 5.60
N LYS A 7 24.39 -46.17 4.71
CA LYS A 7 24.28 -45.71 3.30
C LYS A 7 23.31 -44.54 3.03
N GLY A 8 22.46 -44.16 3.99
CA GLY A 8 21.48 -43.08 3.79
C GLY A 8 21.96 -41.65 4.08
N ARG A 9 23.09 -41.49 4.79
CA ARG A 9 23.56 -40.17 5.26
C ARG A 9 24.56 -39.50 4.30
N ALA A 10 25.25 -40.27 3.47
CA ALA A 10 26.21 -39.75 2.48
C ALA A 10 25.52 -39.16 1.23
N VAL A 11 24.40 -39.76 0.79
CA VAL A 11 23.66 -39.30 -0.42
C VAL A 11 23.03 -37.93 -0.22
N LYS A 12 22.52 -37.63 1.00
CA LYS A 12 21.92 -36.32 1.31
C LYS A 12 22.93 -35.17 1.31
N ARG A 13 24.22 -35.43 1.60
CA ARG A 13 25.26 -34.40 1.61
C ARG A 13 25.71 -34.04 0.18
N ALA A 14 25.88 -35.04 -0.69
CA ALA A 14 26.24 -34.83 -2.10
C ALA A 14 25.15 -34.09 -2.92
N VAL A 15 23.86 -34.29 -2.60
CA VAL A 15 22.76 -33.54 -3.23
C VAL A 15 22.73 -32.08 -2.77
N TRP A 16 23.07 -31.81 -1.50
CA TRP A 16 23.18 -30.45 -0.96
C TRP A 16 24.39 -29.69 -1.50
N GLU A 17 25.53 -30.36 -1.72
CA GLU A 17 26.73 -29.75 -2.30
C GLU A 17 26.59 -29.47 -3.80
N LYS A 18 25.98 -30.37 -4.59
CA LYS A 18 25.70 -30.10 -6.02
C LYS A 18 24.65 -29.01 -6.27
N SER A 19 23.79 -28.73 -5.29
CA SER A 19 22.83 -27.62 -5.39
C SER A 19 23.49 -26.24 -5.27
N LYS A 20 24.71 -26.14 -4.71
CA LYS A 20 25.40 -24.86 -4.53
C LYS A 20 26.18 -24.42 -5.79
N GLU A 21 26.58 -25.35 -6.64
CA GLU A 21 27.36 -25.06 -7.84
C GLU A 21 26.49 -24.66 -9.05
N GLY A 22 25.18 -24.95 -9.02
CA GLY A 22 24.22 -24.55 -10.07
C GLY A 22 23.51 -23.21 -9.84
N PHE A 23 23.65 -22.60 -8.66
CA PHE A 23 22.90 -21.38 -8.28
C PHE A 23 23.75 -20.10 -8.32
N GLY A 24 25.05 -20.21 -8.65
CA GLY A 24 25.97 -19.06 -8.74
C GLY A 24 25.95 -18.31 -10.08
N GLY A 25 25.28 -18.85 -11.11
CA GLY A 25 25.31 -18.31 -12.48
C GLY A 25 24.08 -17.49 -12.91
N ILE A 26 23.01 -17.45 -12.11
CA ILE A 26 21.73 -16.77 -12.46
C ILE A 26 21.43 -15.62 -11.48
N LEU A 27 22.46 -15.08 -10.81
CA LEU A 27 22.31 -14.00 -9.81
C LEU A 27 23.06 -12.72 -10.17
N MET A 28 23.49 -12.55 -11.44
CA MET A 28 24.31 -11.41 -11.85
C MET A 28 23.77 -10.63 -13.05
N SER A 29 22.44 -10.39 -13.10
CA SER A 29 21.86 -9.49 -14.13
C SER A 29 20.65 -8.65 -13.69
N CYS A 30 20.16 -8.76 -12.46
CA CYS A 30 19.04 -7.90 -12.01
C CYS A 30 19.32 -7.18 -10.68
N ARG A 31 20.59 -6.87 -10.38
CA ARG A 31 20.96 -6.14 -9.17
C ARG A 31 21.00 -4.61 -9.35
N ASP A 32 20.87 -4.10 -10.57
CA ASP A 32 21.08 -2.68 -10.86
C ASP A 32 19.79 -1.87 -11.11
N LYS A 33 18.59 -2.40 -10.80
CA LYS A 33 17.32 -1.65 -10.96
C LYS A 33 16.36 -1.73 -9.78
N ILE A 34 16.84 -2.02 -8.57
CA ILE A 34 16.05 -1.74 -7.38
C ILE A 34 16.76 -0.61 -6.65
N SER A 35 16.37 0.62 -7.00
CA SER A 35 16.69 1.79 -6.18
C SER A 35 15.91 1.65 -4.87
N THR A 36 16.48 0.93 -3.91
CA THR A 36 16.01 0.86 -2.53
C THR A 36 16.37 2.15 -1.82
N ASN A 37 15.72 3.25 -2.21
CA ASN A 37 15.71 4.49 -1.44
C ASN A 37 14.26 4.82 -1.11
N PHE A 38 13.62 3.98 -0.30
CA PHE A 38 12.41 4.36 0.45
C PHE A 38 12.85 5.11 1.71
N ALA A 39 13.61 6.19 1.52
CA ALA A 39 13.82 7.16 2.57
C ALA A 39 12.50 7.94 2.76
N PRO A 40 12.07 8.24 4.00
CA PRO A 40 10.89 9.07 4.21
C PRO A 40 11.18 10.43 3.58
N SER A 41 10.48 10.74 2.48
CA SER A 41 10.54 12.08 1.90
C SER A 41 10.03 13.05 2.97
N HIS A 42 10.77 14.15 3.13
CA HIS A 42 10.40 15.31 3.92
C HIS A 42 8.89 15.49 3.99
N SER A 43 8.31 15.55 5.20
CA SER A 43 6.87 15.64 5.40
C SER A 43 6.27 16.80 4.60
N MET A 44 5.56 16.51 3.52
CA MET A 44 4.66 17.51 2.95
C MET A 44 3.60 17.82 4.00
N ASN A 45 3.33 19.11 4.22
CA ASN A 45 2.13 19.52 4.94
C ASN A 45 0.90 19.18 4.09
N LEU A 46 0.22 18.10 4.47
CA LEU A 46 -1.06 17.71 3.88
C LEU A 46 -2.15 18.74 4.27
N PRO A 47 -3.16 18.96 3.41
CA PRO A 47 -4.34 19.76 3.75
C PRO A 47 -4.98 19.30 5.07
N LEU A 48 -5.73 20.17 5.74
CA LEU A 48 -6.45 19.80 6.97
C LEU A 48 -7.64 18.89 6.67
N ILE A 49 -8.08 18.13 7.67
CA ILE A 49 -9.30 17.30 7.60
C ILE A 49 -10.49 18.17 7.20
N GLY A 50 -11.26 17.71 6.22
CA GLY A 50 -12.45 18.39 5.68
C GLY A 50 -12.14 19.58 4.76
N GLN A 51 -10.88 19.95 4.59
CA GLN A 51 -10.48 21.02 3.67
C GLN A 51 -10.62 20.54 2.22
N GLU A 52 -11.22 21.37 1.38
CA GLU A 52 -11.27 21.13 -0.05
C GLU A 52 -9.89 21.27 -0.68
N VAL A 53 -9.48 20.27 -1.47
CA VAL A 53 -8.16 20.23 -2.10
C VAL A 53 -8.31 20.44 -3.61
N PRO A 54 -7.80 21.55 -4.16
CA PRO A 54 -7.92 21.82 -5.60
C PRO A 54 -6.98 20.91 -6.41
N LEU A 55 -7.32 20.65 -7.67
CA LEU A 55 -6.54 19.76 -8.56
C LEU A 55 -5.03 20.08 -8.65
N PRO A 56 -4.60 21.36 -8.73
CA PRO A 56 -3.17 21.68 -8.71
C PRO A 56 -2.47 21.18 -7.44
N LYS A 57 -3.15 21.25 -6.28
CA LYS A 57 -2.60 20.74 -5.02
C LYS A 57 -2.57 19.22 -4.98
N ILE A 58 -3.59 18.57 -5.54
CA ILE A 58 -3.61 17.10 -5.70
C ILE A 58 -2.45 16.63 -6.57
N LYS A 59 -2.11 17.37 -7.64
CA LYS A 59 -0.94 17.09 -8.48
C LYS A 59 0.36 17.13 -7.67
N GLU A 60 0.60 18.19 -6.91
CA GLU A 60 1.78 18.31 -6.04
C GLU A 60 1.88 17.14 -5.05
N ILE A 61 0.75 16.75 -4.45
CA ILE A 61 0.65 15.60 -3.54
C ILE A 61 1.04 14.31 -4.27
N CYS A 62 0.46 14.06 -5.43
CA CYS A 62 0.76 12.85 -6.20
C CYS A 62 2.23 12.79 -6.63
N GLU A 63 2.82 13.91 -7.05
CA GLU A 63 4.24 13.98 -7.42
C GLU A 63 5.15 13.68 -6.23
N HIS A 64 4.86 14.24 -5.07
CA HIS A 64 5.63 14.02 -3.84
C HIS A 64 5.60 12.56 -3.37
N TYR A 65 4.41 11.95 -3.34
CA TYR A 65 4.20 10.57 -2.89
C TYR A 65 4.40 9.54 -4.02
N ARG A 66 4.86 9.98 -5.20
CA ARG A 66 5.10 9.12 -6.39
C ARG A 66 3.85 8.36 -6.86
N LEU A 67 2.67 8.94 -6.70
CA LEU A 67 1.38 8.41 -7.15
C LEU A 67 1.12 8.76 -8.62
N VAL A 68 2.08 8.44 -9.50
CA VAL A 68 2.07 8.88 -10.91
C VAL A 68 0.84 8.37 -11.65
N GLU A 69 0.50 7.08 -11.50
CA GLU A 69 -0.65 6.47 -12.15
C GLU A 69 -1.98 7.06 -11.67
N LEU A 70 -2.06 7.37 -10.38
CA LEU A 70 -3.23 8.04 -9.80
C LEU A 70 -3.41 9.44 -10.37
N TRP A 71 -2.34 10.23 -10.47
CA TRP A 71 -2.42 11.55 -11.10
C TRP A 71 -2.84 11.46 -12.56
N GLN A 72 -2.25 10.57 -13.36
CA GLN A 72 -2.64 10.38 -14.76
C GLN A 72 -4.12 10.03 -14.91
N LYS A 73 -4.65 9.22 -13.98
CA LYS A 73 -6.08 8.88 -13.93
C LYS A 73 -6.95 10.10 -13.65
N ILE A 74 -6.59 10.91 -12.65
CA ILE A 74 -7.31 12.13 -12.24
C ILE A 74 -7.23 13.22 -13.32
N GLU A 75 -6.05 13.42 -13.91
CA GLU A 75 -5.82 14.42 -14.96
C GLU A 75 -6.63 14.11 -16.23
N ARG A 76 -6.75 12.82 -16.59
CA ARG A 76 -7.53 12.39 -17.76
C ARG A 76 -9.04 12.54 -17.54
N ASP A 77 -9.52 12.18 -16.36
CA ASP A 77 -10.95 12.20 -16.03
C ASP A 77 -11.14 12.49 -14.52
N PRO A 78 -11.19 13.77 -14.14
CA PRO A 78 -11.30 14.17 -12.75
C PRO A 78 -12.68 13.83 -12.20
N PRO A 79 -12.77 13.27 -10.98
CA PRO A 79 -14.05 13.08 -10.31
C PRO A 79 -14.84 14.39 -10.18
N GLN A 80 -16.17 14.31 -10.30
CA GLN A 80 -17.05 15.49 -10.36
C GLN A 80 -17.18 16.19 -9.00
N ARG A 81 -17.09 15.45 -7.90
CA ARG A 81 -17.17 16.01 -6.55
C ARG A 81 -15.80 16.55 -6.13
N PRO A 82 -15.73 17.75 -5.49
CA PRO A 82 -14.49 18.24 -4.92
C PRO A 82 -13.90 17.25 -3.91
N PHE A 83 -12.57 17.09 -3.92
CA PHE A 83 -11.89 16.21 -2.99
C PHE A 83 -11.80 16.87 -1.61
N LYS A 84 -12.21 16.12 -0.58
CA LYS A 84 -12.03 16.42 0.84
C LYS A 84 -11.65 15.11 1.51
N SER A 85 -10.51 15.08 2.20
CA SER A 85 -10.16 13.94 3.06
C SER A 85 -10.85 14.12 4.40
N ASP A 86 -11.46 13.06 4.91
CA ASP A 86 -12.01 13.04 6.26
C ASP A 86 -11.06 12.36 7.27
N GLY A 87 -9.87 11.95 6.81
CA GLY A 87 -8.81 11.38 7.63
C GLY A 87 -8.92 9.86 7.69
N CYS A 88 -8.98 9.31 8.90
CA CYS A 88 -9.25 7.88 9.07
C CYS A 88 -10.74 7.66 9.37
N THR A 89 -11.61 7.64 8.34
CA THR A 89 -13.06 7.50 8.56
C THR A 89 -13.38 6.27 9.43
N GLY A 90 -14.11 6.48 10.53
CA GLY A 90 -14.47 5.41 11.47
C GLY A 90 -13.31 4.90 12.33
N TRP A 91 -12.18 5.61 12.35
CA TRP A 91 -10.98 5.33 13.12
C TRP A 91 -10.41 6.60 13.78
N VAL A 92 -9.38 6.45 14.61
CA VAL A 92 -8.67 7.59 15.22
C VAL A 92 -7.58 8.11 14.27
N ASP A 93 -7.41 9.43 14.16
CA ASP A 93 -6.35 10.02 13.31
C ASP A 93 -4.94 9.94 13.92
N ALA A 94 -4.84 9.61 15.20
CA ALA A 94 -3.58 9.35 15.89
C ALA A 94 -3.71 8.16 16.84
N TRP A 95 -2.67 7.33 16.88
CA TRP A 95 -2.57 6.19 17.77
C TRP A 95 -1.30 6.25 18.60
N LYS A 96 -1.44 6.20 19.93
CA LYS A 96 -0.31 6.31 20.87
C LYS A 96 0.56 7.56 20.64
N GLY A 97 -0.06 8.68 20.28
CA GLY A 97 0.63 9.95 20.00
C GLY A 97 1.28 10.04 18.62
N ILE A 98 1.19 8.99 17.78
CA ILE A 98 1.68 9.01 16.40
C ILE A 98 0.50 9.29 15.47
N SER A 99 0.61 10.33 14.65
CA SER A 99 -0.40 10.63 13.64
C SER A 99 -0.36 9.57 12.52
N ILE A 100 -1.54 9.03 12.18
CA ILE A 100 -1.75 8.16 11.02
C ILE A 100 -2.53 8.87 9.90
N TYR A 101 -2.79 10.16 10.07
CA TYR A 101 -3.54 10.99 9.12
C TYR A 101 -3.01 10.92 7.69
N SER A 102 -1.69 10.90 7.50
CA SER A 102 -1.10 10.84 6.14
C SER A 102 -1.49 9.56 5.41
N ALA A 103 -1.58 8.43 6.10
CA ALA A 103 -2.01 7.17 5.49
C ALA A 103 -3.49 7.21 5.09
N GLY A 104 -4.35 7.76 5.98
CA GLY A 104 -5.78 7.96 5.68
C GLY A 104 -6.01 8.90 4.50
N PHE A 105 -5.33 10.05 4.47
CA PHE A 105 -5.44 11.02 3.38
C PHE A 105 -5.10 10.43 2.01
N LEU A 106 -4.01 9.66 1.91
CA LEU A 106 -3.61 9.04 0.65
C LEU A 106 -4.56 7.92 0.23
N HIS A 107 -5.16 7.22 1.20
CA HIS A 107 -6.19 6.22 0.95
C HIS A 107 -7.49 6.87 0.43
N ASP A 108 -7.95 7.94 1.08
CA ASP A 108 -9.10 8.75 0.64
C ASP A 108 -8.94 9.23 -0.80
N LEU A 109 -7.75 9.71 -1.17
CA LEU A 109 -7.49 10.21 -2.52
C LEU A 109 -7.65 9.11 -3.58
N LYS A 110 -7.20 7.88 -3.28
CA LYS A 110 -7.36 6.71 -4.16
C LYS A 110 -8.83 6.31 -4.25
N TYR A 111 -9.54 6.29 -3.12
CA TYR A 111 -10.97 5.98 -3.06
C TYR A 111 -11.82 7.02 -3.81
N TRP A 112 -11.52 8.31 -3.65
CA TRP A 112 -12.18 9.40 -4.35
C TRP A 112 -12.06 9.25 -5.88
N ALA A 113 -10.86 8.90 -6.36
CA ALA A 113 -10.57 8.76 -7.78
C ALA A 113 -11.00 7.40 -8.39
N GLY A 114 -11.33 6.41 -7.56
CA GLY A 114 -11.72 5.04 -7.96
C GLY A 114 -12.86 5.00 -8.99
N TYR A 115 -12.79 4.10 -9.98
CA TYR A 115 -13.94 3.82 -10.85
C TYR A 115 -14.75 2.66 -10.27
N PRO A 116 -16.09 2.68 -10.40
CA PRO A 116 -16.90 1.55 -10.00
C PRO A 116 -16.45 0.24 -10.67
N GLY A 117 -16.43 -0.86 -9.91
CA GLY A 117 -15.99 -2.18 -10.39
C GLY A 117 -14.48 -2.42 -10.44
N GLU A 118 -13.63 -1.49 -10.00
CA GLU A 118 -12.17 -1.68 -9.92
C GLU A 118 -11.73 -2.40 -8.63
N ASP A 119 -12.17 -3.65 -8.43
CA ASP A 119 -11.87 -4.41 -7.21
C ASP A 119 -10.37 -4.58 -6.93
N VAL A 120 -9.56 -4.73 -7.99
CA VAL A 120 -8.10 -4.86 -7.87
C VAL A 120 -7.47 -3.54 -7.41
N SER A 121 -7.85 -2.42 -8.01
CA SER A 121 -7.34 -1.09 -7.60
C SER A 121 -7.75 -0.76 -6.16
N ARG A 122 -8.96 -1.13 -5.75
CA ARG A 122 -9.41 -1.01 -4.37
C ARG A 122 -8.56 -1.84 -3.42
N LEU A 123 -8.28 -3.11 -3.77
CA LEU A 123 -7.42 -3.98 -2.97
C LEU A 123 -6.01 -3.41 -2.82
N ILE A 124 -5.44 -2.86 -3.89
CA ILE A 124 -4.14 -2.20 -3.87
C ILE A 124 -4.17 -1.00 -2.91
N ALA A 125 -5.17 -0.12 -3.04
CA ALA A 125 -5.31 1.03 -2.15
C ALA A 125 -5.41 0.63 -0.66
N ASP A 126 -6.19 -0.41 -0.36
CA ASP A 126 -6.34 -0.94 1.00
C ASP A 126 -5.03 -1.54 1.53
N ALA A 127 -4.30 -2.28 0.69
CA ALA A 127 -3.00 -2.86 1.07
C ALA A 127 -1.94 -1.78 1.30
N GLU A 128 -1.95 -0.71 0.52
CA GLU A 128 -1.06 0.43 0.71
C GLU A 128 -1.36 1.17 2.03
N LEU A 129 -2.64 1.35 2.39
CA LEU A 129 -3.03 1.88 3.70
C LEU A 129 -2.44 1.03 4.83
N MET A 130 -2.56 -0.30 4.74
CA MET A 130 -1.97 -1.21 5.73
C MET A 130 -0.45 -1.01 5.84
N ILE A 131 0.25 -0.95 4.71
CA ILE A 131 1.71 -0.77 4.68
C ILE A 131 2.10 0.57 5.31
N ASP A 132 1.40 1.65 4.97
CA ASP A 132 1.73 2.99 5.46
C ASP A 132 1.45 3.14 6.95
N VAL A 133 0.32 2.62 7.45
CA VAL A 133 0.02 2.57 8.90
C VAL A 133 1.06 1.73 9.63
N ALA A 134 1.46 0.57 9.08
CA ALA A 134 2.46 -0.29 9.70
C ALA A 134 3.83 0.39 9.82
N ARG A 135 4.21 1.17 8.80
CA ARG A 135 5.44 1.98 8.80
C ARG A 135 5.37 3.11 9.81
N LEU A 136 4.27 3.86 9.85
CA LEU A 136 4.09 4.98 10.77
C LEU A 136 4.13 4.53 12.23
N LEU A 137 3.43 3.44 12.56
CA LEU A 137 3.32 2.93 13.92
C LEU A 137 4.43 1.95 14.31
N ASN A 138 5.27 1.55 13.37
CA ASN A 138 6.24 0.47 13.53
C ASN A 138 5.61 -0.80 14.14
N SER A 139 4.38 -1.14 13.70
CA SER A 139 3.57 -2.23 14.23
C SER A 139 2.49 -2.65 13.24
N THR A 140 2.23 -3.95 13.10
CA THR A 140 1.23 -4.45 12.14
C THR A 140 -0.18 -4.61 12.70
N GLY A 141 -0.35 -4.80 14.01
CA GLY A 141 -1.67 -5.14 14.58
C GLY A 141 -2.75 -4.09 14.31
N MET A 142 -2.37 -2.81 14.38
CA MET A 142 -3.28 -1.72 14.01
C MET A 142 -3.57 -1.70 12.50
N ALA A 143 -2.52 -1.83 11.69
CA ALA A 143 -2.61 -1.82 10.24
C ALA A 143 -3.51 -2.95 9.71
N GLU A 144 -3.37 -4.16 10.24
CA GLU A 144 -4.20 -5.32 9.90
C GLU A 144 -5.67 -5.09 10.26
N THR A 145 -5.93 -4.45 11.40
CA THR A 145 -7.30 -4.11 11.83
C THR A 145 -7.94 -3.09 10.90
N MET A 146 -7.20 -2.03 10.55
CA MET A 146 -7.68 -1.02 9.59
C MET A 146 -7.92 -1.62 8.21
N PHE A 147 -7.01 -2.48 7.73
CA PHE A 147 -7.17 -3.21 6.48
C PHE A 147 -8.46 -4.03 6.46
N ALA A 148 -8.69 -4.86 7.47
CA ALA A 148 -9.91 -5.66 7.58
C ALA A 148 -11.16 -4.77 7.58
N GLY A 149 -11.12 -3.63 8.29
CA GLY A 149 -12.18 -2.63 8.32
C GLY A 149 -12.53 -2.10 6.93
N VAL A 150 -11.56 -1.61 6.16
CA VAL A 150 -11.81 -1.06 4.81
C VAL A 150 -12.21 -2.13 3.79
N ARG A 151 -11.74 -3.38 3.96
CA ARG A 151 -12.16 -4.49 3.11
C ARG A 151 -13.66 -4.76 3.20
N VAL A 152 -14.21 -4.68 4.42
CA VAL A 152 -15.64 -4.90 4.70
C VAL A 152 -16.45 -3.64 4.42
N GLY A 153 -16.05 -2.48 4.97
CA GLY A 153 -16.84 -1.24 4.96
C GLY A 153 -16.66 -0.34 3.75
N GLY A 154 -15.57 -0.47 3.00
CA GLY A 154 -15.23 0.42 1.87
C GLY A 154 -15.84 0.03 0.52
N ASN A 155 -16.71 -0.98 0.49
CA ASN A 155 -17.31 -1.48 -0.75
C ASN A 155 -18.31 -0.48 -1.35
N GLU A 156 -18.22 -0.20 -2.65
CA GLU A 156 -19.14 0.67 -3.40
C GLU A 156 -20.63 0.31 -3.22
N LYS A 157 -20.95 -0.98 -3.03
CA LYS A 157 -22.33 -1.47 -2.84
C LYS A 157 -22.96 -1.01 -1.53
N LEU A 158 -22.17 -0.65 -0.52
CA LEU A 158 -22.66 -0.15 0.76
C LEU A 158 -23.10 1.32 0.67
N ASN A 159 -22.74 2.01 -0.41
CA ASN A 159 -23.10 3.39 -0.68
C ASN A 159 -22.78 4.37 0.47
N THR A 160 -21.76 4.07 1.29
CA THR A 160 -21.32 4.97 2.37
C THR A 160 -20.58 6.19 1.80
N PRO A 161 -20.44 7.29 2.56
CA PRO A 161 -19.74 8.50 2.10
C PRO A 161 -18.28 8.25 1.71
N PHE A 162 -17.66 7.23 2.32
CA PHE A 162 -16.26 6.82 2.15
C PHE A 162 -16.11 5.53 1.32
N SER A 163 -17.17 5.04 0.66
CA SER A 163 -17.05 3.89 -0.23
C SER A 163 -16.21 4.21 -1.47
N TRP A 164 -15.60 3.18 -2.05
CA TRP A 164 -14.84 3.28 -3.30
C TRP A 164 -15.58 4.09 -4.38
N GLY A 165 -14.87 4.98 -5.05
CA GLY A 165 -15.39 5.85 -6.10
C GLY A 165 -16.30 6.97 -5.60
N PHE A 166 -16.25 7.38 -4.33
CA PHE A 166 -17.14 8.41 -3.78
C PHE A 166 -17.06 9.76 -4.49
N GLY A 167 -15.94 10.09 -5.15
CA GLY A 167 -15.79 11.31 -5.92
C GLY A 167 -16.61 11.34 -7.23
N ARG A 168 -17.04 10.16 -7.70
CA ARG A 168 -17.71 9.96 -8.99
C ARG A 168 -19.22 9.69 -8.87
N ARG A 169 -19.73 9.64 -7.64
CA ARG A 169 -21.16 9.48 -7.34
C ARG A 169 -21.87 10.81 -7.25
#